data_AF-A0A4R9A6A5-F1
#
_entry.id   AF-A0A4R9A6A5-F1
#
_cell.length_a   1.000
_cell.length_b   1.000
_cell.length_c   1.000
_cell.angle_alpha   90.00
_cell.angle_beta   90.00
_cell.angle_gamma   90.00
#
_symmetry.space_group_name_H-M   'P 1'
#
loop_
_entity.id
_entity.type
_entity.pdbx_description
1 polymer ?
#
loop_
_entity_poly.entity_id
_entity_poly.type
_entity_poly.pdbx_seq_one_letter_code
_entity_poly.pdbx_strand_id
1 'polypeptide(L)'
;MQSKFLAKIFGDRVDPRLRLEKIFGEKSTAAGPPPSARAWAVATLELAGIDPAVAEVRAIKCLLDAEPRLTLRPAGYLVKVARTG
;
A
#
# COMPACT_ATOMS: atom_id res chain seq x y z
N MET A 1 7.44 26.68 -1.75
CA MET A 1 6.15 26.17 -2.24
C MET A 1 5.62 25.14 -1.27
N GLN A 2 4.34 25.27 -0.94
CA GLN A 2 3.78 24.92 0.36
C GLN A 2 3.77 23.43 0.71
N SER A 3 3.98 23.22 2.01
CA SER A 3 3.56 22.12 2.88
C SER A 3 2.09 21.69 2.71
N LYS A 4 1.74 21.13 1.53
CA LYS A 4 0.60 20.20 1.37
C LYS A 4 0.77 18.90 2.17
N PHE A 5 1.95 18.69 2.75
CA PHE A 5 2.34 17.52 3.53
C PHE A 5 1.46 17.26 4.76
N LEU A 6 0.90 18.31 5.38
CA LEU A 6 0.15 18.18 6.65
C LEU A 6 -1.39 18.16 6.48
N ALA A 7 -1.94 18.72 5.40
CA ALA A 7 -3.39 18.76 5.18
C ALA A 7 -4.02 17.38 4.89
N LYS A 8 -3.24 16.35 4.52
CA LYS A 8 -3.71 15.00 4.19
C LYS A 8 -3.72 14.03 5.39
N ILE A 9 -3.10 14.41 6.50
CA ILE A 9 -2.98 13.61 7.73
C ILE A 9 -4.37 13.38 8.39
N PHE A 10 -5.36 14.22 8.06
CA PHE A 10 -6.73 14.15 8.58
C PHE A 10 -7.81 13.78 7.53
N GLY A 11 -7.44 13.44 6.29
CA GLY A 11 -8.44 13.12 5.25
C GLY A 11 -8.92 11.66 5.21
N ASP A 12 -8.30 10.77 5.99
CA ASP A 12 -8.23 9.34 5.65
C ASP A 12 -9.13 8.45 6.51
N ARG A 13 -10.41 8.80 6.70
CA ARG A 13 -11.41 7.83 7.22
C ARG A 13 -11.84 6.79 6.19
N VAL A 14 -11.36 6.89 4.95
CA VAL A 14 -11.67 5.95 3.89
C VAL A 14 -10.93 4.64 4.15
N ASP A 15 -11.68 3.53 4.17
CA ASP A 15 -11.13 2.18 4.28
C ASP A 15 -10.02 1.99 3.22
N PRO A 16 -8.79 1.59 3.61
CA PRO A 16 -7.70 1.36 2.65
C PRO A 16 -8.10 0.38 1.55
N ARG A 17 -9.00 -0.57 1.83
CA ARG A 17 -9.55 -1.51 0.85
C ARG A 17 -10.24 -0.77 -0.29
N LEU A 18 -11.15 0.15 -0.01
CA LEU A 18 -11.88 0.91 -1.04
C LEU A 18 -10.93 1.70 -1.96
N ARG A 19 -9.84 2.22 -1.40
CA ARG A 19 -8.80 2.89 -2.21
C ARG A 19 -8.04 1.89 -3.09
N LEU A 20 -7.70 0.71 -2.56
CA LEU A 20 -7.08 -0.36 -3.35
C LEU A 20 -8.01 -0.88 -4.44
N GLU A 21 -9.30 -1.07 -4.17
CA GLU A 21 -10.28 -1.48 -5.17
C GLU A 21 -10.34 -0.49 -6.33
N LYS A 22 -10.31 0.81 -6.02
CA LYS A 22 -10.29 1.87 -7.04
C LYS A 22 -9.00 1.88 -7.87
N ILE A 23 -7.85 1.58 -7.26
CA ILE A 23 -6.54 1.61 -7.94
C ILE A 23 -6.36 0.38 -8.83
N PHE A 24 -6.72 -0.80 -8.31
CA PHE A 24 -6.45 -2.10 -8.93
C PHE A 24 -7.66 -2.67 -9.69
N GLY A 25 -8.85 -2.07 -9.58
CA GLY A 25 -10.05 -2.45 -10.33
C GLY A 25 -10.67 -3.77 -9.86
N GLU A 26 -10.27 -4.29 -8.71
CA GLU A 26 -10.72 -5.57 -8.17
C GLU A 26 -11.25 -5.38 -6.75
N LYS A 27 -12.27 -6.15 -6.36
CA LYS A 27 -12.86 -6.07 -5.03
C LYS A 27 -11.96 -6.70 -3.96
N SER A 28 -12.01 -6.14 -2.77
CA SER A 28 -11.41 -6.73 -1.58
C SER A 28 -12.16 -8.01 -1.21
N THR A 29 -11.44 -8.99 -0.68
CA THR A 29 -12.02 -10.25 -0.20
C THR A 29 -12.22 -10.19 1.31
N ALA A 30 -12.98 -11.13 1.88
CA ALA A 30 -13.04 -11.30 3.33
C ALA A 30 -11.66 -11.54 3.95
N ALA A 31 -10.73 -12.11 3.18
CA ALA A 31 -9.36 -12.40 3.58
C ALA A 31 -8.41 -11.18 3.50
N GLY A 32 -8.81 -10.05 2.90
CA GLY A 32 -7.99 -8.83 2.91
C GLY A 32 -8.07 -7.96 1.66
N PRO A 33 -6.94 -7.38 1.20
CA PRO A 33 -6.91 -6.50 0.03
C PRO A 33 -7.35 -7.24 -1.25
N PRO A 34 -7.61 -6.52 -2.34
CA PRO A 34 -7.79 -7.15 -3.65
C PRO A 34 -6.60 -8.08 -3.97
N PRO A 35 -6.83 -9.32 -4.43
CA PRO A 35 -5.78 -10.28 -4.79
C PRO A 35 -4.69 -9.69 -5.70
N SER A 36 -5.08 -8.92 -6.72
CA SER A 36 -4.18 -8.19 -7.62
C SER A 36 -3.30 -7.18 -6.88
N ALA A 37 -3.85 -6.43 -5.93
CA ALA A 37 -3.09 -5.48 -5.11
C ALA A 37 -2.07 -6.21 -4.21
N ARG A 38 -2.45 -7.36 -3.64
CA ARG A 38 -1.54 -8.21 -2.85
C ARG A 38 -0.41 -8.75 -3.73
N ALA A 39 -0.74 -9.37 -4.86
CA ALA A 39 0.25 -9.96 -5.77
C ALA A 39 1.23 -8.89 -6.29
N TRP A 40 0.70 -7.72 -6.67
CA TRP A 40 1.52 -6.58 -7.07
C TRP A 40 2.46 -6.11 -5.96
N ALA A 41 1.98 -5.99 -4.72
CA ALA A 41 2.82 -5.53 -3.61
C ALA A 41 3.96 -6.51 -3.32
N VAL A 42 3.67 -7.81 -3.31
CA VAL A 42 4.69 -8.86 -3.12
C VAL A 42 5.73 -8.80 -4.22
N ALA A 43 5.30 -8.84 -5.49
CA ALA A 43 6.22 -8.80 -6.64
C ALA A 43 7.08 -7.53 -6.66
N THR A 44 6.51 -6.37 -6.30
CA THR A 44 7.25 -5.09 -6.26
C THR A 44 8.35 -5.11 -5.19
N LEU A 45 8.05 -5.67 -4.01
CA LEU A 45 9.02 -5.78 -2.92
C LEU A 45 10.11 -6.82 -3.24
N GLU A 46 9.74 -7.95 -3.85
CA GLU A 46 10.67 -8.98 -4.31
C GLU A 46 11.65 -8.42 -5.36
N LEU A 47 11.14 -7.70 -6.37
CA LEU A 47 11.97 -7.05 -7.39
C LEU A 47 12.93 -6.03 -6.79
N ALA A 48 12.53 -5.35 -5.71
CA ALA A 48 13.37 -4.40 -5.01
C ALA A 48 14.33 -5.05 -4.00
N GLY A 49 14.22 -6.37 -3.75
CA GLY A 49 14.98 -7.08 -2.73
C GLY A 49 14.68 -6.59 -1.31
N ILE A 50 13.46 -6.11 -1.06
CA ILE A 50 13.06 -5.55 0.24
C ILE A 50 12.22 -6.57 1.00
N ASP A 51 12.75 -7.04 2.13
CA ASP A 51 11.96 -7.80 3.10
C ASP A 51 11.10 -6.83 3.95
N PRO A 52 9.75 -6.88 3.84
CA PRO A 52 8.86 -6.05 4.64
C PRO A 52 8.89 -6.39 6.14
N ALA A 53 9.35 -7.58 6.54
CA ALA A 53 9.50 -7.95 7.94
C ALA A 53 10.66 -7.22 8.62
N VAL A 54 11.75 -7.00 7.87
CA VAL A 54 12.98 -6.35 8.34
C VAL A 54 12.98 -4.84 8.09
N ALA A 55 12.42 -4.40 6.95
CA ALA A 55 12.55 -3.03 6.47
C ALA A 55 11.20 -2.37 6.11
N GLU A 56 10.24 -2.38 7.04
CA GLU A 56 8.87 -1.90 6.84
C GLU A 56 8.79 -0.49 6.22
N VAL A 57 9.56 0.48 6.73
CA VAL A 57 9.54 1.86 6.20
C VAL A 57 10.05 1.92 4.75
N ARG A 58 11.08 1.15 4.43
CA ARG A 58 11.60 1.05 3.05
C ARG A 58 10.58 0.36 2.14
N ALA A 59 9.89 -0.68 2.62
CA ALA A 59 8.83 -1.34 1.89
C ALA A 59 7.68 -0.39 1.57
N ILE A 60 7.21 0.38 2.56
CA ILE A 60 6.16 1.39 2.35
C ILE A 60 6.61 2.43 1.31
N LYS A 61 7.84 2.93 1.44
CA LYS A 61 8.38 3.91 0.48
C LYS A 61 8.47 3.31 -0.93
N CYS A 62 8.94 2.08 -1.07
CA CYS A 62 9.02 1.39 -2.35
C CYS A 62 7.63 1.29 -3.02
N LEU A 63 6.59 0.88 -2.28
CA LEU A 63 5.23 0.82 -2.82
C LEU A 63 4.69 2.20 -3.21
N LEU A 64 4.97 3.24 -2.42
CA LEU A 64 4.54 4.62 -2.74
C LEU A 64 5.25 5.19 -3.97
N ASP A 65 6.53 4.85 -4.15
CA ASP A 65 7.31 5.25 -5.32
C ASP A 65 6.86 4.50 -6.58
N ALA A 66 6.47 3.22 -6.45
CA ALA A 66 6.01 2.38 -7.55
C ALA A 66 4.57 2.68 -8.02
N GLU A 67 3.66 3.06 -7.10
CA GLU A 67 2.30 3.47 -7.43
C GLU A 67 1.96 4.82 -6.76
N PRO A 68 2.18 5.95 -7.46
CA PRO A 68 1.95 7.29 -6.91
C PRO A 68 0.50 7.59 -6.53
N ARG A 69 -0.48 6.80 -7.00
CA ARG A 69 -1.89 6.92 -6.60
C ARG A 69 -2.14 6.33 -5.21
N LEU A 70 -1.23 5.49 -4.69
CA LEU A 70 -1.30 5.01 -3.32
C LEU A 70 -1.11 6.16 -2.32
N THR A 71 -1.71 5.96 -1.15
CA THR A 71 -1.45 6.80 0.01
C THR A 71 -0.86 5.94 1.12
N LEU A 72 -0.37 6.60 2.17
CA LEU A 72 0.35 5.93 3.25
C LEU A 72 -0.41 4.77 3.89
N ARG A 73 -1.72 4.91 4.16
CA ARG A 73 -2.53 3.84 4.78
C ARG A 73 -2.67 2.57 3.91
N PRO A 74 -3.16 2.63 2.65
CA PRO A 74 -3.14 1.48 1.74
C PRO A 74 -1.75 0.86 1.56
N ALA A 75 -0.70 1.67 1.43
CA ALA A 75 0.67 1.16 1.31
C ALA A 75 1.10 0.39 2.56
N GLY A 76 0.88 0.96 3.76
CA GLY A 76 1.14 0.27 5.02
C GLY A 76 0.27 -0.98 5.22
N TYR A 77 -0.97 -0.96 4.75
CA TYR A 77 -1.85 -2.14 4.77
C TYR A 77 -1.29 -3.27 3.89
N LEU A 78 -0.87 -2.95 2.66
CA LEU A 78 -0.24 -3.92 1.76
C LEU A 78 1.05 -4.50 2.34
N VAL A 79 1.91 -3.66 2.93
CA VAL A 79 3.14 -4.13 3.60
C VAL A 79 2.82 -5.09 4.74
N LYS A 80 1.81 -4.81 5.57
CA LYS A 80 1.39 -5.72 6.64
C LYS A 80 0.91 -7.07 6.10
N VAL A 81 0.11 -7.06 5.02
CA VAL A 81 -0.40 -8.28 4.38
C VAL A 81 0.74 -9.08 3.74
N ALA A 82 1.74 -8.40 3.16
CA ALA A 82 2.91 -9.04 2.56
C ALA A 82 3.81 -9.73 3.61
N ARG A 83 3.80 -9.28 4.88
CA ARG A 83 4.52 -9.96 5.98
C ARG A 83 3.90 -11.28 6.41
N THR A 84 2.58 -11.40 6.27
CA THR A 84 1.81 -12.59 6.64
C THR A 84 1.58 -13.53 5.46
N GLY A 85 2.23 -13.24 4.33
CA GLY A 85 1.91 -13.77 3.02
C GLY A 85 2.58 -15.08 2.68
#